data_AF-A0A218PAP0-F1
#
_entry.id   AF-A0A218PAP0-F1
#
_cell.length_a   1.000
_cell.length_b   1.000
_cell.length_c   1.000
_cell.angle_alpha   90.00
_cell.angle_beta   90.00
_cell.angle_gamma   90.00
#
_symmetry.space_group_name_H-M   'P 1'
#
loop_
_entity.id
_entity.type
_entity.pdbx_description
1 polymer ?
#
loop_
_entity_poly.entity_id
_entity_poly.type
_entity_poly.pdbx_seq_one_letter_code
_entity_poly.pdbx_strand_id
1 'polypeptide(L)'
;MPAIEVGRLAVIIAGRRAGEKVVVVDVIDRNFVLVTGAGLNRVKRRRMNIKHLEPLPERVNIERGADDEAVKAALEEAGISLE
;
A
#
# COMPACT_ATOMS: atom_id res chain seq x y z
N MET A 1 14.90 -2.25 -10.05
CA MET A 1 13.51 -1.73 -10.02
C MET A 1 12.87 -2.28 -8.76
N PRO A 2 12.26 -1.47 -7.88
CA PRO A 2 11.60 -2.01 -6.70
C PRO A 2 10.48 -2.95 -7.16
N ALA A 3 10.63 -4.24 -6.88
CA ALA A 3 9.57 -5.20 -7.11
C ALA A 3 8.38 -4.79 -6.24
N ILE A 4 7.20 -4.66 -6.85
CA ILE A 4 5.98 -4.48 -6.08
C ILE A 4 5.69 -5.81 -5.40
N GLU A 5 6.02 -5.85 -4.12
CA GLU A 5 5.86 -7.00 -3.25
C GLU A 5 4.88 -6.63 -2.13
N VAL A 6 4.32 -7.67 -1.50
CA VAL A 6 3.50 -7.53 -0.30
C VAL A 6 4.28 -6.77 0.77
N GLY A 7 3.64 -5.76 1.36
CA GLY A 7 4.23 -4.89 2.38
C GLY A 7 5.04 -3.71 1.85
N ARG A 8 5.22 -3.57 0.53
CA ARG A 8 5.84 -2.37 -0.05
C ARG A 8 4.87 -1.18 0.08
N LEU A 9 5.41 -0.03 0.48
CA LEU A 9 4.68 1.23 0.37
C LEU A 9 4.70 1.74 -1.07
N ALA A 10 3.63 2.42 -1.46
CA ALA A 10 3.54 3.11 -2.73
C ALA A 10 2.76 4.42 -2.59
N VAL A 11 3.04 5.39 -3.46
CA VAL A 11 2.23 6.60 -3.61
C VAL A 11 1.31 6.44 -4.80
N ILE A 12 0.06 6.84 -4.65
CA ILE A 12 -0.85 6.96 -5.80
C ILE A 12 -0.43 8.19 -6.60
N ILE A 13 0.01 8.00 -7.85
CA ILE A 13 0.38 9.11 -8.74
C ILE A 13 -0.81 9.60 -9.59
N ALA A 14 -1.83 8.75 -9.79
CA ALA A 14 -2.92 9.04 -10.72
C ALA A 14 -4.31 8.77 -10.13
N GLY A 15 -5.23 9.71 -10.37
CA GLY A 15 -6.65 9.62 -10.02
C GLY A 15 -7.07 10.51 -8.85
N ARG A 16 -8.29 10.31 -8.34
CA ARG A 16 -8.91 11.15 -7.29
C ARG A 16 -8.15 11.17 -5.96
N ARG A 17 -7.30 10.17 -5.72
CA ARG A 17 -6.52 10.00 -4.48
C ARG A 17 -5.02 10.15 -4.74
N ALA A 18 -4.64 10.89 -5.78
CA ALA A 18 -3.24 11.16 -6.08
C ALA A 18 -2.56 11.91 -4.91
N GLY A 19 -1.33 11.52 -4.59
CA GLY A 19 -0.57 12.01 -3.44
C GLY A 19 -0.73 11.17 -2.17
N GLU A 20 -1.73 10.29 -2.11
CA GLU A 20 -1.95 9.45 -0.93
C GLU A 20 -0.99 8.25 -0.93
N LYS A 21 -0.38 7.98 0.23
CA LYS A 21 0.44 6.80 0.47
C LYS A 21 -0.44 5.59 0.79
N VAL A 22 -0.04 4.43 0.28
CA VAL A 22 -0.75 3.17 0.44
C VAL A 22 0.22 2.02 0.64
N VAL A 23 -0.27 0.95 1.27
CA VAL A 23 0.48 -0.30 1.43
C VAL A 23 -0.11 -1.36 0.52
N VAL A 24 0.75 -2.13 -0.13
CA VAL A 24 0.35 -3.28 -0.95
C VAL A 24 0.12 -4.50 -0.05
N VAL A 25 -1.11 -4.96 0.04
CA VAL A 25 -1.51 -6.12 0.88
C VAL A 25 -1.42 -7.42 0.11
N ASP A 26 -1.71 -7.37 -1.18
CA ASP A 26 -1.71 -8.55 -2.04
C ASP A 26 -1.40 -8.19 -3.50
N VAL A 27 -0.80 -9.14 -4.20
CA VAL A 27 -0.51 -9.04 -5.63
C VAL A 27 -1.44 -10.02 -6.34
N ILE A 28 -2.47 -9.49 -6.99
CA ILE A 28 -3.49 -10.29 -7.67
C ILE A 28 -2.94 -10.82 -8.99
N ASP A 29 -2.41 -9.90 -9.80
CA ASP A 29 -1.91 -10.16 -11.15
C ASP A 29 -0.66 -9.32 -11.44
N ARG A 30 -0.04 -9.55 -12.60
CA ARG A 30 1.10 -8.75 -13.10
C ARG A 30 0.81 -7.24 -13.23
N ASN A 31 -0.47 -6.86 -13.35
CA ASN A 31 -0.89 -5.47 -13.55
C ASN A 31 -1.70 -4.90 -12.38
N PHE A 32 -2.26 -5.75 -11.50
CA PHE A 32 -3.19 -5.34 -10.46
C PHE A 32 -2.74 -5.80 -9.10
N VAL A 33 -2.80 -4.87 -8.15
CA VAL A 33 -2.48 -5.09 -6.74
C VAL A 33 -3.63 -4.66 -5.86
N LEU A 34 -3.72 -5.29 -4.70
CA LEU A 34 -4.63 -4.90 -3.64
C LEU A 34 -3.90 -3.96 -2.70
N VAL A 35 -4.39 -2.73 -2.61
CA VAL A 35 -3.83 -1.70 -1.74
C VAL A 35 -4.79 -1.36 -0.61
N THR A 36 -4.25 -1.05 0.55
CA THR A 36 -5.00 -0.46 1.67
C THR A 36 -4.32 0.80 2.19
N GLY A 37 -5.13 1.72 2.70
CA GLY A 37 -4.69 2.87 3.49
C GLY A 37 -4.85 2.66 5.00
N ALA A 38 -5.18 1.43 5.44
CA ALA A 38 -5.30 1.01 6.84
C ALA A 38 -6.17 1.94 7.73
N GLY A 39 -7.13 2.65 7.13
CA GLY A 39 -7.98 3.63 7.83
C GLY A 39 -7.27 4.91 8.30
N LEU A 40 -5.95 5.03 8.08
CA LEU A 40 -5.16 6.24 8.36
C LEU A 40 -5.40 7.29 7.27
N ASN A 41 -5.54 6.85 6.02
CA ASN A 41 -5.78 7.71 4.87
C ASN A 41 -7.20 7.56 4.35
N ARG A 42 -7.60 8.44 3.42
CA ARG A 42 -8.92 8.36 2.74
C ARG A 42 -9.03 7.17 1.78
N VAL A 43 -8.03 6.28 1.76
CA VAL A 43 -7.93 5.12 0.87
C VAL A 43 -8.52 3.87 1.53
N LYS A 44 -9.74 3.50 1.13
CA LYS A 44 -10.30 2.17 1.40
C LYS A 44 -9.56 1.07 0.64
N ARG A 45 -9.55 -0.15 1.20
CA ARG A 45 -9.04 -1.38 0.56
C ARG A 45 -9.63 -1.52 -0.84
N ARG A 46 -8.78 -1.50 -1.87
CA ARG A 46 -9.22 -1.56 -3.26
C ARG A 46 -8.16 -2.14 -4.18
N ARG A 47 -8.62 -2.66 -5.32
CA ARG A 47 -7.75 -3.04 -6.43
C ARG A 47 -7.27 -1.80 -7.17
N MET A 48 -5.97 -1.72 -7.43
CA MET A 48 -5.34 -0.64 -8.19
C MET A 48 -4.38 -1.19 -9.23
N ASN A 49 -4.21 -0.46 -10.33
CA ASN A 49 -3.24 -0.82 -11.36
C ASN A 49 -1.85 -0.38 -10.90
N ILE A 50 -0.85 -1.24 -11.10
CA ILE A 50 0.56 -0.97 -10.80
C ILE A 50 1.05 0.30 -11.51
N LYS A 51 0.55 0.60 -12.72
CA LYS A 51 0.92 1.82 -13.46
C LYS A 51 0.56 3.13 -12.76
N HIS A 52 -0.36 3.10 -11.80
CA HIS A 52 -0.80 4.30 -11.07
C HIS A 52 -0.16 4.41 -9.68
N LEU A 53 0.77 3.50 -9.38
CA LEU A 53 1.46 3.42 -8.11
C LEU A 53 2.95 3.59 -8.34
N GLU A 54 3.56 4.47 -7.55
CA GLU A 54 5.00 4.63 -7.51
C GLU A 54 5.54 4.01 -6.22
N PRO A 55 6.33 2.92 -6.29
CA PRO A 55 6.81 2.23 -5.10
C PRO A 55 7.85 3.08 -4.36
N LEU A 56 7.69 3.15 -3.04
CA LEU A 56 8.64 3.78 -2.13
C LEU A 56 9.74 2.79 -1.72
N PRO A 57 10.92 3.29 -1.31
CA PRO A 57 12.00 2.44 -0.80
C PRO A 57 11.66 1.77 0.52
N GLU A 58 10.65 2.27 1.24
CA GLU A 58 10.17 1.70 2.49
C GLU A 58 9.40 0.39 2.27
N ARG A 59 9.50 -0.50 3.25
CA ARG A 59 8.80 -1.79 3.29
C ARG A 59 8.37 -2.05 4.72
N VAL A 60 7.15 -2.52 4.84
CA VAL A 60 6.56 -3.05 6.07
C VAL A 60 6.50 -4.55 5.93
N ASN A 61 6.74 -5.28 7.03
CA ASN A 61 6.64 -6.73 7.03
C ASN A 61 5.20 -7.11 7.38
N ILE A 62 4.41 -7.51 6.38
CA ILE A 62 3.04 -7.99 6.55
C ILE A 62 2.86 -9.32 5.84
N GLU A 63 1.95 -10.14 6.35
CA GLU A 63 1.51 -11.35 5.66
C GLU A 63 0.57 -11.02 4.50
N ARG A 64 0.57 -11.88 3.49
CA ARG A 64 -0.29 -11.72 2.31
C ARG A 64 -1.75 -11.84 2.73
N GLY A 65 -2.53 -10.80 2.46
CA GLY A 65 -3.95 -10.76 2.81
C GLY A 65 -4.26 -10.19 4.20
N ALA A 66 -3.27 -9.68 4.93
CA ALA A 66 -3.43 -9.10 6.26
C ALA A 66 -4.63 -8.14 6.38
N ASP A 67 -5.26 -8.18 7.55
CA ASP A 67 -6.39 -7.31 7.90
C ASP A 67 -5.94 -5.87 8.17
N ASP A 68 -6.87 -4.92 8.06
CA ASP A 68 -6.58 -3.51 8.22
C ASP A 68 -5.97 -3.17 9.61
N GLU A 69 -6.32 -3.93 10.66
CA GLU A 69 -5.73 -3.80 12.00
C GLU A 69 -4.26 -4.22 12.04
N ALA A 70 -3.91 -5.35 11.41
CA ALA A 70 -2.54 -5.84 11.34
C ALA A 70 -1.65 -4.91 10.52
N VAL A 71 -2.19 -4.38 9.41
CA VAL A 71 -1.47 -3.39 8.59
C VAL A 71 -1.24 -2.09 9.37
N LYS A 72 -2.22 -1.66 10.18
CA LYS A 72 -2.08 -0.47 11.02
C LYS A 72 -1.00 -0.64 12.09
N ALA A 73 -0.99 -1.78 12.79
CA ALA A 73 0.06 -2.09 13.77
C ALA A 73 1.46 -2.09 13.12
N ALA A 74 1.59 -2.71 11.94
CA ALA A 74 2.86 -2.78 11.24
C ALA A 74 3.32 -1.40 10.71
N LEU A 75 2.39 -0.51 10.37
CA LEU A 75 2.69 0.89 10.00
C LEU A 75 3.13 1.72 11.21
N GLU A 76 2.49 1.52 12.37
CA GLU A 76 2.88 2.16 13.64
C GLU A 76 4.28 1.70 14.07
N GLU A 77 4.58 0.40 13.99
CA GLU A 77 5.91 -0.15 14.27
C GLU A 77 6.98 0.38 13.31
N ALA A 78 6.64 0.56 12.03
CA ALA A 78 7.55 1.14 11.04
C ALA A 78 7.79 2.64 11.26
N GLY A 79 7.00 3.31 12.11
CA GLY A 79 7.10 4.75 12.34
C GLY A 79 6.77 5.60 11.10
N ILE A 80 6.04 5.04 10.14
CA ILE A 80 5.73 5.69 8.87
C ILE A 80 4.41 6.44 9.01
N SER A 81 4.49 7.76 9.13
CA SER A 81 3.32 8.64 9.02
C SER A 81 2.89 8.74 7.55
N LEU A 82 1.66 8.33 7.26
CA LEU A 82 1.05 8.44 5.94
C LEU A 82 0.53 9.87 5.62
N GLU A 83 1.08 10.90 6.28
CA GLU A 83 0.84 12.31 5.95
C GLU A 83 1.39 12.69 4.56
#